data_AF-A6FF87-F1
#
_entry.id   AF-A6FF87-F1
#
_cell.length_a   1.000
_cell.length_b   1.000
_cell.length_c   1.000
_cell.angle_alpha   90.00
_cell.angle_beta   90.00
_cell.angle_gamma   90.00
#
_symmetry.space_group_name_H-M   'P 1'
#
loop_
_entity.id
_entity.type
_entity.pdbx_description
1 polymer ?
#
loop_
_entity_poly.entity_id
_entity_poly.type
_entity_poly.pdbx_seq_one_letter_code
_entity_poly.pdbx_strand_id
1 'polypeptide(L)'
;MIASLLTHQVYKKGQPATELFPYLQPGVPDFLEDERVSKARKILNSTINMPDKLRESNLKTFITAIKEEIQIEGDLDDPDYYVIRQLKKLIA
;
A
#
# COMPACT_ATOMS: atom_id res chain seq x y z
N MET A 1 -29.07 -18.09 0.93
CA MET A 1 -28.84 -17.88 -0.53
C MET A 1 -28.92 -16.39 -0.88
N ILE A 2 -28.00 -15.58 -0.37
CA ILE A 2 -27.88 -14.15 -0.73
C ILE A 2 -26.64 -13.95 -1.64
N ALA A 3 -25.56 -14.67 -1.33
CA ALA A 3 -24.34 -14.69 -2.14
C ALA A 3 -24.58 -15.03 -3.63
N SER A 4 -25.45 -16.01 -3.91
CA SER A 4 -25.74 -16.45 -5.28
C SER A 4 -26.57 -15.43 -6.10
N LEU A 5 -27.40 -14.63 -5.43
CA LEU A 5 -28.15 -13.54 -6.06
C LEU A 5 -27.25 -12.34 -6.36
N LEU A 6 -26.32 -12.03 -5.46
CA LEU A 6 -25.33 -10.96 -5.65
C LEU A 6 -24.36 -11.28 -6.79
N THR A 7 -23.88 -12.53 -6.87
CA THR A 7 -23.05 -12.96 -8.01
C THR A 7 -23.79 -12.81 -9.34
N HIS A 8 -25.11 -13.06 -9.38
CA HIS A 8 -25.89 -12.89 -10.60
C HIS A 8 -26.05 -11.43 -11.06
N GLN A 9 -26.03 -10.47 -10.11
CA GLN A 9 -26.05 -9.04 -10.43
C GLN A 9 -24.69 -8.53 -10.93
N VAL A 10 -23.58 -9.05 -10.38
CA VAL A 10 -22.20 -8.77 -10.83
C VAL A 10 -22.03 -9.15 -12.31
N TYR A 11 -22.46 -10.35 -12.70
CA TYR A 11 -22.36 -10.83 -14.08
C TYR A 11 -23.22 -10.04 -15.09
N LYS A 12 -24.33 -9.43 -14.68
CA LYS A 12 -25.21 -8.65 -15.57
C LYS A 12 -24.76 -7.22 -15.82
N LYS A 13 -23.90 -6.65 -14.96
CA LYS A 13 -23.46 -5.24 -15.06
C LYS A 13 -21.99 -5.04 -15.44
N GLY A 14 -21.20 -6.10 -15.61
CA GLY A 14 -19.79 -5.98 -15.97
C GLY A 14 -18.92 -5.31 -14.91
N GLN A 15 -19.49 -4.98 -13.75
CA GLN A 15 -18.73 -4.46 -12.61
C GLN A 15 -17.94 -5.62 -11.99
N PRO A 16 -16.65 -5.45 -11.73
CA PRO A 16 -15.84 -6.51 -11.13
C PRO A 16 -16.31 -6.76 -9.70
N ALA A 17 -16.33 -8.03 -9.27
CA ALA A 17 -16.75 -8.43 -7.92
C ALA A 17 -15.96 -7.69 -6.81
N THR A 18 -14.75 -7.23 -7.12
CA THR A 18 -13.88 -6.44 -6.25
C THR A 18 -14.39 -5.03 -5.93
N GLU A 19 -15.31 -4.46 -6.72
CA GLU A 19 -15.99 -3.19 -6.37
C GLU A 19 -17.01 -3.38 -5.25
N LEU A 20 -17.68 -4.53 -5.23
CA LEU A 20 -18.69 -4.86 -4.23
C LEU A 20 -18.09 -5.51 -2.99
N PHE A 21 -16.98 -6.21 -3.17
CA PHE A 21 -16.27 -6.93 -2.10
C PHE A 21 -14.79 -6.50 -2.10
N PRO A 22 -14.44 -5.38 -1.47
CA PRO A 22 -13.06 -4.87 -1.45
C PRO A 22 -12.04 -5.86 -0.89
N TYR A 23 -12.47 -6.78 -0.01
CA TYR A 23 -11.62 -7.85 0.54
C TYR A 23 -11.23 -8.93 -0.48
N LEU A 24 -11.85 -8.96 -1.67
CA LEU A 24 -11.42 -9.82 -2.78
C LEU A 24 -10.24 -9.21 -3.54
N GLN A 25 -9.90 -7.94 -3.31
CA GLN A 25 -8.75 -7.32 -3.94
C GLN A 25 -7.45 -7.93 -3.39
N PRO A 26 -6.46 -8.24 -4.24
CA PRO A 26 -5.17 -8.71 -3.78
C PRO A 26 -4.45 -7.58 -3.03
N GLY A 27 -4.14 -7.81 -1.75
CA GLY A 27 -3.46 -6.83 -0.90
C GLY A 27 -4.31 -6.39 0.28
N VAL A 28 -3.82 -5.41 1.04
CA VAL A 28 -4.60 -4.76 2.09
C VAL A 28 -5.34 -3.58 1.47
N PRO A 29 -6.67 -3.51 1.60
CA PRO A 29 -7.43 -2.35 1.12
C PRO A 29 -6.90 -1.04 1.73
N ASP A 30 -6.92 0.04 0.95
CA ASP A 30 -6.38 1.35 1.36
C ASP A 30 -6.93 1.85 2.71
N PHE A 31 -8.18 1.52 3.05
CA PHE A 31 -8.82 1.92 4.30
C PHE A 31 -8.36 1.13 5.53
N LEU A 32 -7.66 0.00 5.32
CA LEU A 32 -7.04 -0.82 6.36
C LEU A 32 -5.52 -0.69 6.36
N GLU A 33 -4.93 0.06 5.41
CA GLU A 33 -3.49 0.26 5.35
C GLU A 33 -3.05 1.24 6.44
N ASP A 34 -1.98 0.88 7.16
CA ASP A 34 -1.36 1.76 8.14
C ASP A 34 -1.00 3.11 7.51
N GLU A 35 -1.25 4.21 8.24
CA GLU A 35 -1.04 5.56 7.71
C GLU A 35 0.40 5.80 7.25
N ARG A 36 1.39 5.21 7.91
CA ARG A 36 2.82 5.36 7.58
C ARG A 36 3.12 4.73 6.22
N VAL A 37 2.57 3.54 5.99
CA VAL A 37 2.69 2.83 4.72
C VAL A 37 1.95 3.59 3.61
N SER A 38 0.73 4.07 3.88
CA SER A 38 -0.05 4.84 2.93
C SER A 38 0.65 6.15 2.51
N LYS A 39 1.20 6.90 3.49
CA LYS A 39 1.98 8.12 3.24
C LYS A 39 3.23 7.82 2.42
N ALA A 40 3.99 6.79 2.79
CA ALA A 40 5.18 6.37 2.05
C ALA A 40 4.86 6.01 0.59
N ARG A 41 3.77 5.26 0.35
CA ARG A 41 3.30 4.90 -0.99
C ARG A 41 2.93 6.14 -1.81
N LYS A 42 2.23 7.11 -1.23
CA LYS A 42 1.88 8.38 -1.89
C LYS A 42 3.11 9.17 -2.29
N ILE A 43 4.10 9.26 -1.41
CA ILE A 43 5.38 9.94 -1.69
C ILE A 43 6.07 9.24 -2.86
N LEU A 44 6.21 7.91 -2.83
CA LEU A 44 6.81 7.14 -3.92
C LEU A 44 6.09 7.39 -5.25
N ASN A 45 4.76 7.29 -5.28
CA ASN A 45 3.98 7.53 -6.48
C ASN A 45 4.13 8.95 -7.03
N SER A 46 4.31 9.96 -6.16
CA SER A 46 4.56 11.34 -6.58
C SER A 46 5.87 11.51 -7.35
N THR A 47 6.85 10.62 -7.13
CA THR A 47 8.16 10.70 -7.79
C THR A 47 8.16 10.20 -9.24
N ILE A 48 7.11 9.50 -9.67
CA ILE A 48 7.03 8.86 -11.00
C ILE A 48 7.13 9.89 -12.13
N ASN A 49 6.52 11.06 -11.96
CA ASN A 49 6.46 12.10 -12.99
C ASN A 49 7.55 13.19 -12.83
N MET A 50 8.54 12.97 -11.96
CA MET A 50 9.60 13.93 -11.71
C MET A 50 10.75 13.81 -12.73
N PRO A 51 11.43 14.92 -13.07
CA PRO A 51 12.66 14.87 -13.87
C PRO A 51 13.72 13.99 -13.22
N ASP A 52 14.48 13.23 -14.02
CA ASP A 52 15.40 12.17 -13.52
C ASP A 52 16.34 12.61 -12.40
N LYS A 53 16.98 13.78 -12.54
CA LYS A 53 17.90 14.30 -11.51
C LYS A 53 17.22 14.59 -10.16
N LEU A 54 15.98 15.09 -10.20
CA LEU A 54 15.19 15.35 -8.99
C LEU A 54 14.64 14.05 -8.41
N ARG A 55 14.22 13.13 -9.29
CA ARG A 55 13.74 11.81 -8.92
C ARG A 55 14.79 11.02 -8.16
N GLU A 56 16.03 10.95 -8.66
CA GLU A 56 17.13 10.23 -8.00
C GLU A 56 17.44 10.80 -6.61
N SER A 57 17.52 12.12 -6.49
CA SER A 57 17.74 12.78 -5.20
C SER A 57 16.61 12.49 -4.22
N ASN A 58 15.36 12.60 -4.67
CA ASN A 58 14.19 12.35 -3.83
C ASN A 58 14.04 10.88 -3.44
N LEU A 59 14.33 9.95 -4.35
CA LEU A 59 14.32 8.51 -4.06
C LEU A 59 15.41 8.14 -3.06
N LYS A 60 16.59 8.75 -3.13
CA LYS A 60 17.66 8.53 -2.14
C LYS A 60 17.22 8.98 -0.75
N THR A 61 16.66 10.19 -0.64
CA THR A 61 16.12 10.71 0.63
C THR A 61 14.97 9.84 1.14
N PHE A 62 14.08 9.43 0.25
CA PHE A 62 12.96 8.54 0.56
C PHE A 62 13.44 7.20 1.13
N ILE A 63 14.38 6.53 0.47
CA ILE A 63 14.92 5.24 0.92
C ILE A 63 15.56 5.38 2.30
N THR A 64 16.30 6.46 2.57
CA THR A 64 16.88 6.71 3.89
C THR A 64 15.80 6.85 4.96
N ALA A 65 14.79 7.69 4.71
CA ALA A 65 13.68 7.90 5.65
C ALA A 65 12.91 6.60 5.94
N ILE A 66 12.68 5.76 4.91
CA ILE A 66 12.00 4.47 5.10
C ILE A 66 12.84 3.50 5.93
N LYS A 67 14.17 3.48 5.75
CA LYS A 67 15.07 2.66 6.57
C LYS A 67 15.08 3.12 8.03
N GLU A 68 15.08 4.42 8.27
CA GLU A 68 14.97 5.00 9.61
C GLU A 68 13.65 4.60 10.27
N GLU A 69 12.52 4.72 9.56
CA GLU A 69 11.20 4.33 10.08
C GLU A 69 11.14 2.82 10.42
N ILE A 70 11.72 1.96 9.57
CA ILE A 70 11.82 0.52 9.84
C ILE A 70 12.64 0.24 11.09
N GLN A 71 13.72 0.99 11.31
CA GLN A 71 14.58 0.84 12.48
C GLN A 71 13.83 1.28 13.74
N ILE A 72 13.19 2.46 13.71
CA ILE A 72 12.39 2.98 14.82
C ILE A 72 11.31 1.98 15.22
N GLU A 73 10.57 1.44 14.25
CA GLU A 73 9.52 0.46 14.53
C GLU A 73 10.10 -0.87 15.07
N GLY A 74 11.26 -1.28 14.56
CA GLY A 74 11.93 -2.50 14.98
C GLY A 74 12.55 -2.43 16.38
N ASP A 75 12.83 -1.23 16.88
CA ASP A 75 13.40 -0.99 18.21
C ASP A 75 12.32 -0.85 19.31
N LEU A 76 11.03 -0.92 18.95
CA LEU A 76 9.93 -0.97 19.91
C LEU A 76 9.86 -2.32 20.63
N ASP A 77 9.36 -2.32 21.87
CA ASP A 77 9.15 -3.54 22.66
C ASP A 77 8.14 -4.51 22.00
N ASP A 78 7.18 -3.99 21.23
CA ASP A 78 6.22 -4.75 20.43
C ASP A 78 6.15 -4.19 19.00
N PRO A 79 7.05 -4.64 18.10
CA PRO A 79 7.18 -4.08 16.76
C PRO A 79 6.05 -4.53 15.83
N ASP A 80 5.46 -3.61 15.07
CA ASP A 80 4.50 -3.97 14.03
C ASP A 80 5.21 -4.54 12.79
N TYR A 81 5.31 -5.88 12.76
CA TYR A 81 5.89 -6.62 11.64
C TYR A 81 5.12 -6.43 10.32
N TYR A 82 3.82 -6.11 10.37
CA TYR A 82 3.07 -5.79 9.17
C TYR A 82 3.60 -4.49 8.54
N VAL A 83 3.76 -3.43 9.34
CA VAL A 83 4.30 -2.14 8.90
C VAL A 83 5.71 -2.31 8.34
N ILE A 84 6.60 -2.96 9.10
CA ILE A 84 7.98 -3.23 8.65
C ILE A 84 7.99 -3.96 7.31
N ARG A 85 7.14 -4.99 7.15
CA ARG A 85 7.06 -5.77 5.91
C ARG A 85 6.58 -4.92 4.73
N GLN A 86 5.58 -4.08 4.92
CA GLN A 86 5.07 -3.23 3.84
C GLN A 86 6.07 -2.13 3.46
N LEU A 87 6.70 -1.48 4.45
CA LEU A 87 7.74 -0.49 4.21
C LEU A 87 8.93 -1.08 3.44
N LYS A 88 9.36 -2.30 3.78
CA LYS A 88 10.41 -3.03 3.04
C LYS A 88 10.07 -3.24 1.56
N LYS A 89 8.80 -3.49 1.22
CA LYS A 89 8.38 -3.66 -0.18
C LYS A 89 8.44 -2.37 -1.00
N LEU A 90 8.51 -1.20 -0.37
CA LEU A 90 8.60 0.09 -1.07
C LEU A 90 10.02 0.43 -1.51
N ILE A 91 11.03 -0.26 -0.97
CA ILE A 91 12.45 -0.01 -1.23
C ILE A 91 13.21 -1.23 -1.81
N ALA A 92 12.52 -2.36 -1.98
CA ALA A 92 13.05 -3.61 -2.55
C ALA A 92 12.53 -3.78 -3.98
#